data_AF-A0A928XTY9-F1
#
_entry.id   AF-A0A928XTY9-F1
#
_cell.length_a   1.000
_cell.length_b   1.000
_cell.length_c   1.000
_cell.angle_alpha   90.00
_cell.angle_beta   90.00
_cell.angle_gamma   90.00
#
_symmetry.space_group_name_H-M   'P 1'
#
loop_
_entity.id
_entity.type
_entity.pdbx_description
1 polymer ?
#
loop_
_entity_poly.entity_id
_entity_poly.type
_entity_poly.pdbx_seq_one_letter_code
_entity_poly.pdbx_strand_id
1 'polypeptide(L)' 'MIAETIPQIQAMGTQEKFQLAAELWQDVLQHEEEVQDPPGIAAMLEDRLARYRAGEMTGKSWDEVRTAIQHRR' A
#
# COMPACT_ATOMS: atom_id res chain seq x y z
N MET A 1 3.33 -10.37 3.80
CA MET A 1 3.59 -9.23 2.88
C MET A 1 4.83 -9.52 2.04
N ILE A 2 4.98 -8.93 0.85
CA ILE A 2 6.17 -9.15 -0.01
C ILE A 2 7.48 -8.84 0.74
N ALA A 3 7.50 -7.79 1.56
CA ALA A 3 8.65 -7.41 2.39
C ALA A 3 9.10 -8.52 3.36
N GLU A 4 8.20 -9.40 3.80
CA GLU A 4 8.52 -10.54 4.67
C GLU A 4 9.09 -11.74 3.89
N THR A 5 9.12 -11.68 2.56
CA THR A 5 9.65 -12.75 1.71
C THR A 5 11.04 -12.45 1.15
N ILE A 6 11.56 -11.23 1.37
CA ILE A 6 12.86 -10.78 0.87
C ILE A 6 13.87 -10.81 2.03
N PRO A 7 14.84 -11.76 2.04
CA PRO A 7 15.77 -11.94 3.17
C PRO A 7 16.57 -10.68 3.52
N GLN A 8 16.95 -9.89 2.52
CA GLN A 8 17.70 -8.64 2.69
C GLN A 8 16.88 -7.62 3.46
N ILE A 9 15.60 -7.47 3.13
CA ILE A 9 14.69 -6.57 3.86
C ILE A 9 14.46 -7.09 5.27
N GLN A 10 14.34 -8.41 5.47
CA GLN A 10 14.18 -8.96 6.82
C GLN A 10 15.35 -8.62 7.73
N ALA A 11 16.58 -8.69 7.22
CA ALA A 11 17.81 -8.41 7.96
C ALA A 11 17.97 -6.93 8.37
N MET A 12 17.21 -6.01 7.74
CA MET A 12 17.30 -4.57 8.02
C MET A 12 16.63 -4.18 9.34
N GLY A 13 17.25 -3.22 10.03
CA GLY A 13 16.64 -2.51 11.15
C GLY A 13 15.42 -1.70 10.71
N THR A 14 14.55 -1.36 11.66
CA THR A 14 13.32 -0.60 11.39
C THR A 14 13.61 0.74 10.70
N GLN A 15 14.64 1.47 11.15
CA GLN A 15 14.99 2.76 10.57
C GLN A 15 15.48 2.62 9.12
N GLU A 16 16.28 1.59 8.84
CA GLU A 16 16.79 1.30 7.49
C GLU A 16 15.64 0.93 6.55
N LYS A 17 14.64 0.18 7.04
CA LYS A 17 13.43 -0.15 6.28
C LYS A 17 12.64 1.11 5.89
N PHE A 18 12.48 2.05 6.82
CA PHE A 18 11.80 3.31 6.54
C PHE A 18 12.57 4.16 5.53
N GLN A 19 13.88 4.24 5.68
CA GLN A 19 14.74 4.96 4.74
C GLN A 19 14.65 4.36 3.33
N LEU A 20 14.78 3.04 3.20
CA LEU A 20 14.64 2.34 1.93
C LEU A 20 13.26 2.54 1.30
N ALA A 21 12.19 2.49 2.09
CA ALA A 21 10.85 2.73 1.59
C ALA A 21 10.69 4.15 1.03
N ALA A 22 11.28 5.16 1.69
CA ALA A 22 11.25 6.54 1.22
C ALA A 22 12.07 6.72 -0.08
N GLU A 23 13.24 6.09 -0.17
CA GLU A 23 14.09 6.14 -1.36
C GLU A 23 13.42 5.46 -2.56
N LEU A 24 12.88 4.26 -2.38
CA LEU A 24 12.16 3.54 -3.44
C LEU A 24 10.92 4.32 -3.90
N TRP A 25 10.21 4.96 -2.97
CA TRP A 25 9.06 5.78 -3.34
C TRP A 25 9.47 7.00 -4.17
N GLN A 26 10.58 7.65 -3.79
CA GLN A 26 11.10 8.78 -4.53
C GLN A 26 11.60 8.39 -5.93
N ASP A 27 12.24 7.24 -6.06
CA ASP A 27 12.70 6.68 -7.33
C ASP A 27 11.51 6.43 -8.27
N VAL A 28 10.44 5.81 -7.77
CA VAL A 28 9.18 5.61 -8.53
C VAL A 28 8.59 6.93 -9.04
N LEU A 29 8.62 7.99 -8.24
CA LEU A 29 8.13 9.31 -8.66
C LEU A 29 9.02 9.97 -9.71
N GLN A 30 10.32 9.67 -9.71
CA GLN A 30 11.28 10.24 -10.67
C GLN A 30 11.26 9.51 -12.02
N HIS A 31 10.81 8.25 -12.02
CA HIS A 31 10.78 7.36 -13.17
C HIS A 31 9.35 6.86 -13.45
N GLU A 32 8.34 7.69 -13.22
CA GLU A 32 6.91 7.30 -13.32
C GLU A 32 6.58 6.71 -14.70
N GLU A 33 7.17 7.26 -15.76
CA GLU A 33 6.99 6.78 -17.14
C GLU A 33 7.55 5.38 -17.40
N GLU A 34 8.46 4.89 -16.56
CA GLU A 34 9.03 3.54 -16.64
C GLU A 34 8.17 2.52 -15.88
N VAL A 35 7.29 2.99 -15.00
CA VAL A 35 6.38 2.15 -14.22
C VAL A 35 5.20 1.75 -15.08
N GLN A 36 5.20 0.50 -15.51
CA GLN A 36 4.07 -0.07 -16.23
C GLN A 36 2.90 -0.35 -15.28
N ASP A 37 1.73 0.18 -15.60
CA ASP A 37 0.49 -0.21 -14.95
C ASP A 37 0.27 -1.73 -15.12
N PRO A 38 0.18 -2.50 -14.03
CA PRO A 38 -0.06 -3.93 -14.16
C PRO A 38 -1.42 -4.16 -14.81
N PRO A 39 -1.50 -5.03 -15.83
CA PRO A 39 -2.74 -5.27 -16.54
C PRO A 39 -3.80 -5.79 -15.56
N GLY A 40 -4.98 -5.17 -15.58
CA GLY A 40 -6.12 -5.58 -14.77
C GLY A 40 -6.24 -4.92 -13.39
N ILE A 41 -5.29 -4.08 -12.95
CA ILE A 41 -5.45 -3.31 -11.70
C ILE A 41 -6.64 -2.35 -11.79
N ALA A 42 -6.77 -1.62 -12.92
CA ALA A 42 -7.91 -0.73 -13.14
C ALA A 42 -9.25 -1.49 -13.05
N ALA A 43 -9.38 -2.62 -13.75
CA ALA A 43 -10.57 -3.47 -13.70
C ALA A 43 -10.87 -4.01 -12.28
N MET A 44 -9.83 -4.40 -11.54
CA MET A 44 -9.98 -4.82 -10.14
C MET A 44 -10.48 -3.67 -9.24
N LEU A 45 -9.96 -2.45 -9.44
CA LEU A 45 -10.38 -1.28 -8.68
C LEU A 45 -11.82 -0.89 -9.00
N GLU A 46 -12.22 -0.98 -10.28
CA GLU A 46 -13.60 -0.76 -10.72
C GLU A 46 -14.57 -1.77 -10.11
N ASP A 47 -14.25 -3.07 -10.12
CA ASP A 47 -15.05 -4.11 -9.46
C ASP A 47 -15.22 -3.83 -7.96
N ARG A 48 -14.11 -3.52 -7.27
CA ARG A 48 -14.15 -3.18 -5.84
C ARG A 48 -15.04 -1.96 -5.56
N LEU A 49 -14.97 -0.95 -6.42
CA LEU A 49 -15.78 0.26 -6.28
C LEU A 49 -17.27 -0.03 -6.54
N ALA A 50 -17.59 -0.88 -7.51
CA ALA A 50 -18.95 -1.31 -7.78
C ALA A 50 -19.55 -2.06 -6.58
N ARG A 51 -18.81 -3.01 -5.99
CA ARG A 51 -19.23 -3.76 -4.80
C ARG A 51 -19.42 -2.87 -3.58
N TYR A 52 -18.55 -1.88 -3.39
CA TYR A 52 -18.73 -0.86 -2.35
C TYR A 52 -20.03 -0.05 -2.54
N ARG A 53 -20.29 0.42 -3.77
CA ARG A 53 -21.53 1.16 -4.10
C ARG A 53 -22.79 0.31 -3.97
N ALA A 54 -22.70 -0.98 -4.25
CA ALA A 54 -23.78 -1.94 -4.05
C ALA A 54 -24.02 -2.32 -2.57
N GLY A 55 -23.16 -1.86 -1.66
CA GLY A 55 -23.25 -2.18 -0.23
C GLY A 55 -22.73 -3.58 0.14
N GLU A 56 -22.10 -4.28 -0.79
CA GLU A 56 -21.50 -5.61 -0.58
C GLU A 56 -20.15 -5.56 0.15
N MET A 57 -19.57 -4.36 0.24
CA MET A 57 -18.32 -4.09 0.94
C MET A 57 -18.45 -2.79 1.73
N THR A 58 -17.90 -2.77 2.93
CA THR A 58 -17.83 -1.57 3.77
C THR A 58 -16.40 -1.05 3.82
N GLY A 59 -16.26 0.27 3.87
CA GLY A 59 -15.00 0.96 4.11
C GLY A 59 -14.98 1.52 5.52
N LYS A 60 -13.78 1.72 6.06
CA LYS A 60 -13.61 2.59 7.23
C LYS A 60 -13.23 3.97 6.75
N SER A 61 -13.79 4.98 7.39
CA SER A 61 -13.31 6.35 7.27
C SER A 61 -11.86 6.45 7.77
N TRP A 62 -11.15 7.46 7.29
CA TRP A 62 -9.78 7.71 7.74
C TRP A 62 -9.70 7.96 9.25
N ASP A 63 -10.70 8.61 9.83
CA ASP A 63 -10.75 8.87 11.27
C ASP A 63 -10.92 7.58 12.08
N GLU A 64 -11.74 6.64 11.61
CA GLU A 64 -11.87 5.31 12.24
C GLU A 64 -10.57 4.51 12.15
N VAL A 65 -9.86 4.59 11.02
CA VAL A 65 -8.56 3.94 10.84
C VAL A 65 -7.51 4.57 11.77
N ARG A 66 -7.43 5.91 11.79
CA ARG A 66 -6.47 6.65 12.63
C ARG A 66 -6.69 6.34 14.11
N THR A 67 -7.94 6.39 14.56
CA THR A 67 -8.33 6.06 15.93
C THR A 67 -7.91 4.63 16.28
N ALA A 68 -8.19 3.67 15.40
CA ALA A 68 -7.78 2.27 15.61
C ALA A 68 -6.26 2.08 15.72
N ILE A 69 -5.46 2.85 14.95
CA ILE A 69 -3.99 2.80 15.02
C ILE A 69 -3.49 3.40 16.33
N GLN A 70 -4.05 4.52 16.78
CA GLN A 70 -3.65 5.19 18.00
C GLN A 70 -3.99 4.38 19.27
N HIS A 71 -5.06 3.59 19.24
CA HIS A 71 -5.49 2.75 20.36
C HIS A 71 -4.87 1.34 20.38
N ARG A 72 -4.04 0.95 19.41
CA ARG A 72 -3.33 -0.34 19.39
C ARG A 72 -2.07 -0.38 20.28
N ARG A 73 -2.04 0.41 21.35
CA ARG A 73 -0.90 0.55 22.26
C ARG A 73 -1.01 -0.38 23.47
#